data_AF-A0A2P6P6D5-F1
#
_entry.id   AF-A0A2P6P6D5-F1
#
_cell.length_a   1.000
_cell.length_b   1.000
_cell.length_c   1.000
_cell.angle_alpha   90.00
_cell.angle_beta   90.00
_cell.angle_gamma   90.00
#
_symmetry.space_group_name_H-M   'P 1'
#
loop_
_entity.id
_entity.type
_entity.pdbx_description
1 polymer ?
#
loop_
_entity_poly.entity_id
_entity_poly.type
_entity_poly.pdbx_seq_one_letter_code
_entity_poly.pdbx_strand_id
1 'polypeptide(L)'
;MLQSCLKDYSNISCTLVANDCGMTVSIVRSIGDSDIVGKAWDLLRLMSASKVPVLLAEMILKGTLQCVFIKTGYDGGLCSKIGIEMRQFYQVLLPRLECILKNAASRAGCKLLFKDETIIVLGKDPAVLNLFEMSARKWLEEHKDDKDDYESRKD
;
A
#
# COMPACT_ATOMS: atom_id res chain seq x y z
N MET A 1 6.59 -20.30 0.55
CA MET A 1 5.62 -19.49 -0.22
C MET A 1 6.31 -18.61 -1.25
N LEU A 2 7.23 -17.71 -0.87
CA LEU A 2 7.92 -16.85 -1.85
C LEU A 2 8.87 -17.62 -2.79
N GLN A 3 9.65 -18.58 -2.25
CA GLN A 3 10.52 -19.44 -3.07
C GLN A 3 9.77 -20.21 -4.16
N SER A 4 8.52 -20.62 -3.92
CA SER A 4 7.71 -21.29 -4.95
C SER A 4 7.26 -20.33 -6.05
N CYS A 5 6.88 -19.09 -5.73
CA CYS A 5 6.52 -18.08 -6.74
C CYS A 5 7.70 -17.70 -7.63
N LEU A 6 8.92 -17.72 -7.06
CA LEU A 6 10.14 -17.33 -7.75
C LEU A 6 10.77 -18.47 -8.56
N LYS A 7 10.26 -19.70 -8.46
CA LYS A 7 10.83 -20.87 -9.13
C LYS A 7 10.84 -20.72 -10.66
N ASP A 8 9.84 -20.03 -11.20
CA ASP A 8 9.71 -19.78 -12.64
C ASP A 8 10.53 -18.56 -13.10
N TYR A 9 11.12 -17.81 -12.16
CA TYR A 9 11.97 -16.66 -12.41
C TYR A 9 13.44 -17.04 -12.17
N SER A 10 14.06 -17.65 -13.18
CA SER A 10 15.47 -18.10 -13.10
C SER A 10 16.47 -16.98 -12.77
N ASN A 11 16.07 -15.73 -12.96
CA ASN A 11 16.85 -14.54 -12.71
C ASN A 11 16.56 -13.87 -11.35
N ILE A 12 15.68 -14.43 -10.51
CA ILE A 12 15.33 -13.86 -9.20
C ILE A 12 15.52 -14.94 -8.13
N SER A 13 16.29 -14.62 -7.10
CA SER A 13 16.40 -15.45 -5.91
C SER A 13 16.01 -14.65 -4.67
N CYS A 14 15.52 -15.35 -3.66
CA CYS A 14 15.18 -14.73 -2.39
C CYS A 14 15.71 -15.54 -1.21
N THR A 15 16.30 -14.83 -0.26
CA THR A 15 16.81 -15.38 1.00
C THR A 15 16.10 -14.68 2.15
N LEU A 16 15.56 -15.46 3.09
CA LEU A 16 15.07 -14.95 4.37
C LEU A 16 16.25 -14.88 5.34
N VAL A 17 16.54 -13.69 5.85
CA VAL A 17 17.61 -13.47 6.83
C VAL A 17 16.95 -13.42 8.21
N ALA A 18 16.90 -14.58 8.88
CA ALA A 18 16.21 -14.73 10.15
C ALA A 18 16.78 -13.84 11.27
N ASN A 19 18.09 -13.63 11.28
CA ASN A 19 18.77 -12.82 12.30
C ASN A 19 18.36 -11.34 12.26
N ASP A 20 18.03 -10.82 11.07
CA ASP A 20 17.66 -9.42 10.87
C ASP A 20 16.15 -9.25 10.62
N CYS A 21 15.37 -10.32 10.78
CA CYS A 21 13.95 -10.37 10.38
C CYS A 21 13.70 -9.83 8.95
N GLY A 22 14.67 -10.05 8.06
CA GLY A 22 14.73 -9.41 6.74
C GLY A 22 14.49 -10.39 5.59
N MET A 23 14.15 -9.83 4.43
CA MET A 23 14.14 -10.56 3.16
C MET A 23 15.09 -9.88 2.18
N THR A 24 16.02 -10.65 1.62
CA THR A 24 16.90 -10.21 0.54
C THR A 24 16.39 -10.80 -0.77
N VAL A 25 16.24 -9.97 -1.79
CA VAL A 25 15.95 -10.42 -3.15
C VAL A 25 17.12 -10.03 -4.04
N SER A 26 17.70 -11.04 -4.68
CA SER A 26 18.80 -10.87 -5.62
C SER A 26 18.28 -11.09 -7.03
N ILE A 27 18.49 -10.10 -7.88
CA ILE A 27 17.98 -10.07 -9.24
C ILE A 27 19.15 -10.02 -10.20
N VAL A 28 19.26 -11.01 -11.06
CA VAL A 28 20.10 -10.96 -12.24
C VAL A 28 19.32 -10.19 -13.30
N ARG A 29 19.85 -9.05 -13.74
CA ARG A 29 19.21 -8.28 -14.82
C ARG A 29 19.21 -9.13 -16.09
N SER A 30 18.04 -9.59 -16.51
CA SER A 30 17.82 -10.16 -17.82
C SER A 30 17.36 -9.05 -18.77
N ILE A 31 17.68 -9.19 -20.06
CA ILE A 31 17.45 -8.15 -21.08
C ILE A 31 15.94 -7.89 -21.32
N GLY A 32 15.04 -8.73 -20.80
CA GLY A 32 13.62 -8.74 -21.13
C GLY A 32 12.65 -7.98 -20.21
N ASP A 33 13.04 -7.63 -18.97
CA ASP A 33 12.14 -6.91 -18.04
C ASP A 33 12.89 -5.79 -17.31
N SER A 34 12.75 -4.57 -17.80
CA SER A 34 13.43 -3.39 -17.25
C SER A 34 12.92 -2.98 -15.87
N ASP A 35 11.72 -3.42 -15.47
CA ASP A 35 11.07 -3.05 -14.21
C ASP A 35 10.95 -4.21 -13.21
N ILE A 36 11.69 -5.31 -13.44
CA ILE A 36 11.63 -6.48 -12.55
C ILE A 36 12.03 -6.14 -11.10
N VAL A 37 12.90 -5.14 -10.92
CA VAL A 37 13.31 -4.64 -9.60
C VAL A 37 12.14 -3.95 -8.89
N GLY A 38 11.37 -3.11 -9.60
CA GLY A 38 10.19 -2.44 -9.06
C GLY A 38 9.14 -3.43 -8.61
N LYS A 39 8.80 -4.41 -9.47
CA LYS A 39 7.83 -5.47 -9.16
C LYS A 39 8.25 -6.32 -7.95
N ALA A 40 9.53 -6.68 -7.87
CA ALA A 40 10.05 -7.43 -6.73
C ALA A 40 9.97 -6.61 -5.43
N TRP A 41 10.25 -5.30 -5.50
CA TRP A 41 10.14 -4.40 -4.37
C TRP A 41 8.69 -4.25 -3.89
N ASP A 42 7.74 -4.08 -4.80
CA ASP A 42 6.31 -4.03 -4.48
C ASP A 42 5.84 -5.32 -3.81
N LEU A 43 6.28 -6.48 -4.31
CA LEU A 43 5.97 -7.76 -3.68
C LEU A 43 6.54 -7.85 -2.26
N LEU A 44 7.80 -7.44 -2.05
CA LEU A 44 8.42 -7.43 -0.72
C LEU A 44 7.65 -6.53 0.26
N ARG A 45 7.29 -5.31 -0.16
CA ARG A 45 6.51 -4.38 0.66
C ARG A 45 5.11 -4.91 0.95
N LEU A 46 4.48 -5.61 0.00
CA LEU A 46 3.17 -6.21 0.21
C LEU A 46 3.24 -7.39 1.21
N MET A 47 4.30 -8.20 1.14
CA MET A 47 4.53 -9.32 2.06
C MET A 47 4.92 -8.88 3.47
N SER A 48 5.63 -7.76 3.62
CA SER A 48 5.89 -7.18 4.94
C SER A 48 4.61 -6.64 5.58
N ALA A 49 3.67 -6.18 4.76
CA ALA A 49 2.42 -5.62 5.25
C ALA A 49 1.31 -6.66 5.48
N SER A 50 1.28 -7.76 4.73
CA SER A 50 0.16 -8.70 4.76
C SER A 50 0.57 -10.12 4.34
N LYS A 51 -0.28 -11.10 4.68
CA LYS A 51 -0.16 -12.45 4.11
C LYS A 51 -0.62 -12.41 2.64
N VAL A 52 0.33 -12.53 1.72
CA VAL A 52 0.07 -12.49 0.28
C VAL A 52 -0.10 -13.91 -0.27
N PRO A 53 -1.27 -14.27 -0.84
CA PRO A 53 -1.43 -15.52 -1.57
C PRO A 53 -0.43 -15.64 -2.73
N VAL A 54 0.05 -16.86 -2.98
CA VAL A 54 0.98 -17.18 -4.10
C VAL A 54 0.52 -16.57 -5.42
N LEU A 55 -0.76 -16.71 -5.76
CA LEU A 55 -1.34 -16.17 -6.99
C LEU A 55 -1.21 -14.64 -7.11
N LEU A 56 -1.39 -13.90 -6.01
CA LEU A 56 -1.22 -12.43 -6.04
C LEU A 56 0.25 -12.05 -6.23
N ALA A 57 1.16 -12.80 -5.60
CA ALA A 57 2.59 -12.58 -5.77
C ALA A 57 3.04 -12.80 -7.22
N GLU A 58 2.56 -13.86 -7.87
CA GLU A 58 2.82 -14.12 -9.28
C GLU A 58 2.26 -13.01 -10.18
N MET A 59 1.03 -12.54 -9.91
CA MET A 59 0.42 -11.46 -10.71
C MET A 59 1.23 -10.16 -10.65
N ILE A 60 1.82 -9.84 -9.49
CA ILE A 60 2.71 -8.69 -9.29
C ILE A 60 4.01 -8.87 -10.05
N LEU A 61 4.67 -10.02 -9.91
CA LEU A 61 5.92 -10.30 -10.62
C LEU A 61 5.74 -10.35 -12.15
N LYS A 62 4.57 -10.77 -12.65
CA LYS A 62 4.20 -10.70 -14.07
C LYS A 62 3.84 -9.27 -14.53
N GLY A 63 3.68 -8.31 -13.62
CA GLY A 63 3.25 -6.94 -13.92
C GLY A 63 1.75 -6.81 -14.27
N THR A 64 0.97 -7.89 -14.11
CA THR A 64 -0.48 -7.88 -14.37
C THR A 64 -1.30 -7.25 -13.24
N LEU A 65 -0.68 -7.09 -12.07
CA LEU A 65 -1.22 -6.42 -10.90
C LEU A 65 -0.14 -5.50 -10.34
N GLN A 66 -0.53 -4.30 -9.95
CA GLN A 66 0.36 -3.29 -9.39
C GLN A 66 -0.16 -2.85 -8.02
N CYS A 67 0.72 -2.25 -7.23
CA CYS A 67 0.41 -1.78 -5.89
C CYS A 67 0.76 -0.30 -5.75
N VAL A 68 -0.10 0.46 -5.08
CA VAL A 68 0.23 1.81 -4.57
C VAL A 68 0.16 1.79 -3.04
N PHE A 69 1.20 2.31 -2.42
CA PHE A 69 1.35 2.39 -0.96
C PHE A 69 1.15 3.83 -0.50
N ILE A 70 -0.05 4.13 -0.01
CA ILE A 70 -0.42 5.45 0.49
C ILE A 70 -0.03 5.50 1.97
N LYS A 71 1.13 6.10 2.26
CA LYS A 71 1.57 6.31 3.64
C LYS A 71 0.76 7.47 4.24
N THR A 72 -0.18 7.16 5.12
CA THR A 72 -1.09 8.15 5.71
C THR A 72 -0.58 8.76 7.00
N GLY A 73 0.26 8.07 7.77
CA GLY A 73 0.61 8.51 9.12
C GLY A 73 1.80 9.46 9.27
N TYR A 74 2.52 9.37 10.39
CA TYR A 74 3.32 10.47 10.96
C TYR A 74 4.81 10.41 10.64
N ASP A 75 5.33 9.23 10.30
CA ASP A 75 6.72 9.07 9.87
C ASP A 75 6.91 9.50 8.41
N GLY A 76 6.59 10.75 8.07
CA GLY A 76 6.70 11.30 6.71
C GLY A 76 5.54 10.93 5.77
N GLY A 77 4.41 10.45 6.31
CA GLY A 77 3.17 10.21 5.56
C GLY A 77 2.34 11.48 5.31
N LEU A 78 1.18 11.33 4.67
CA LEU A 78 0.31 12.44 4.27
C LEU A 78 -0.07 13.35 5.45
N CYS A 79 -0.45 12.78 6.60
CA CYS A 79 -0.87 13.58 7.76
C CYS A 79 0.27 14.45 8.31
N SER A 80 1.49 13.92 8.41
CA SER A 80 2.66 14.71 8.84
C SER A 80 2.96 15.89 7.91
N LYS A 81 2.73 15.72 6.60
CA LYS A 81 2.96 16.78 5.59
C LYS A 81 1.88 17.85 5.58
N ILE A 82 0.63 17.47 5.87
CA ILE A 82 -0.53 18.36 5.87
C ILE A 82 -0.68 19.08 7.23
N GLY A 83 -0.09 18.54 8.30
CA GLY A 83 -0.18 19.09 9.65
C GLY A 83 -1.42 18.64 10.43
N ILE A 84 -1.97 17.47 10.09
CA ILE A 84 -3.10 16.87 10.80
C ILE A 84 -2.60 16.24 12.10
N GLU A 85 -3.23 16.47 13.25
CA GLU A 85 -2.80 15.85 14.51
C GLU A 85 -3.13 14.36 14.61
N MET A 86 -2.27 13.58 15.28
CA MET A 86 -2.39 12.11 15.35
C MET A 86 -3.75 11.66 15.86
N ARG A 87 -4.22 12.27 16.95
CA ARG A 87 -5.51 11.94 17.54
C ARG A 87 -6.67 12.20 16.56
N GLN A 88 -6.66 13.35 15.90
CA GLN A 88 -7.67 13.74 14.91
C GLN A 88 -7.68 12.77 13.72
N PHE A 89 -6.50 12.38 13.23
CA PHE A 89 -6.41 11.43 12.13
C PHE A 89 -7.05 10.08 12.48
N TYR A 90 -6.63 9.47 13.59
CA TYR A 90 -7.11 8.14 13.95
C TYR A 90 -8.58 8.09 14.38
N GLN A 91 -9.07 9.13 15.05
CA GLN A 91 -10.45 9.14 15.59
C GLN A 91 -11.47 9.58 14.54
N VAL A 92 -11.14 10.55 13.69
CA VAL A 92 -12.12 11.21 12.82
C VAL A 92 -11.87 10.88 11.35
N LEU A 93 -10.65 11.13 10.87
CA LEU A 93 -10.39 11.17 9.42
C LEU A 93 -10.14 9.79 8.84
N LEU A 94 -9.41 8.91 9.52
CA LEU A 94 -9.06 7.59 9.03
C LEU A 94 -10.33 6.76 8.76
N PRO A 95 -11.30 6.59 9.68
CA PRO A 95 -12.50 5.79 9.39
C PRO A 95 -13.31 6.29 8.18
N ARG A 96 -13.39 7.62 8.00
CA ARG A 96 -14.07 8.26 6.86
C ARG A 96 -13.31 8.02 5.56
N LEU A 97 -11.99 8.24 5.58
CA LEU A 97 -11.11 7.98 4.44
C LEU A 97 -11.17 6.51 4.03
N GLU A 98 -11.10 5.58 4.97
CA GLU A 98 -11.22 4.15 4.69
C GLU A 98 -12.54 3.82 3.99
N CYS A 99 -13.66 4.39 4.45
CA CYS A 99 -14.97 4.18 3.86
C CYS A 99 -15.02 4.66 2.40
N ILE A 100 -14.52 5.87 2.15
CA ILE A 100 -14.49 6.46 0.81
C ILE A 100 -13.60 5.64 -0.13
N LEU A 101 -12.40 5.27 0.32
CA LEU A 101 -11.48 4.48 -0.49
C LEU A 101 -12.03 3.08 -0.76
N LYS A 102 -12.64 2.42 0.24
CA LYS A 102 -13.31 1.11 0.07
C LYS A 102 -14.36 1.16 -1.04
N ASN A 103 -15.20 2.19 -1.04
CA ASN A 103 -16.21 2.38 -2.08
C ASN A 103 -15.59 2.64 -3.46
N ALA A 104 -14.55 3.48 -3.53
CA ALA A 104 -13.84 3.76 -4.77
C ALA A 104 -13.16 2.51 -5.33
N ALA A 105 -12.48 1.72 -4.49
CA ALA A 105 -11.81 0.50 -4.90
C ALA A 105 -12.79 -0.55 -5.42
N SER A 106 -13.92 -0.74 -4.75
CA SER A 106 -14.96 -1.67 -5.21
C SER A 106 -15.46 -1.31 -6.61
N ARG A 107 -15.64 -0.02 -6.91
CA ARG A 107 -16.08 0.45 -8.24
C ARG A 107 -15.00 0.32 -9.30
N ALA A 108 -13.75 0.53 -8.90
CA ALA A 108 -12.58 0.46 -9.77
C ALA A 108 -12.05 -0.98 -9.98
N GLY A 109 -12.68 -1.99 -9.37
CA GLY A 109 -12.18 -3.37 -9.39
C GLY A 109 -10.81 -3.53 -8.71
N CYS A 110 -10.50 -2.66 -7.76
CA CYS A 110 -9.26 -2.67 -6.98
C CYS A 110 -9.47 -3.35 -5.62
N LYS A 111 -8.39 -3.88 -5.05
CA LYS A 111 -8.37 -4.44 -3.70
C LYS A 111 -7.67 -3.47 -2.75
N LEU A 112 -8.26 -3.27 -1.58
CA LEU A 112 -7.66 -2.47 -0.51
C LEU A 112 -7.18 -3.35 0.64
N LEU A 113 -6.01 -3.01 1.17
CA LEU A 113 -5.49 -3.53 2.42
C LEU A 113 -5.07 -2.36 3.32
N PHE A 114 -5.34 -2.50 4.61
CA PHE A 114 -4.95 -1.53 5.63
C PHE A 114 -3.89 -2.17 6.50
N LYS A 115 -2.73 -1.52 6.61
CA LYS A 115 -1.66 -1.96 7.48
C LYS A 115 -1.03 -0.76 8.17
N ASP A 116 -1.22 -0.71 9.48
CA ASP A 116 -0.70 0.36 10.34
C ASP A 116 -1.06 1.74 9.74
N GLU A 117 -0.06 2.53 9.37
CA GLU A 117 -0.20 3.87 8.77
C GLU A 117 -0.11 3.87 7.23
N THR A 118 -0.39 2.72 6.60
CA THR A 118 -0.31 2.57 5.15
C THR A 118 -1.57 1.92 4.60
N ILE A 119 -2.16 2.59 3.60
CA ILE A 119 -3.25 2.05 2.79
C ILE A 119 -2.63 1.51 1.50
N ILE A 120 -2.88 0.25 1.20
CA ILE A 120 -2.32 -0.43 0.03
C ILE A 120 -3.46 -0.69 -0.95
N VAL A 121 -3.33 -0.16 -2.16
CA VAL A 121 -4.29 -0.36 -3.24
C VAL A 121 -3.67 -1.26 -4.29
N LEU A 122 -4.34 -2.37 -4.60
CA LEU A 122 -3.93 -3.29 -5.67
C LEU A 122 -4.91 -3.20 -6.84
N GLY A 123 -4.37 -3.10 -8.06
CA GLY A 123 -5.17 -2.90 -9.26
C GLY A 123 -4.39 -3.21 -10.53
N LYS A 124 -5.09 -3.29 -11.66
CA LYS A 124 -4.49 -3.59 -12.97
C LYS A 124 -4.06 -2.33 -13.73
N ASP A 125 -4.71 -1.20 -13.46
CA ASP A 125 -4.51 0.05 -14.18
C ASP A 125 -3.70 1.04 -13.32
N PRO A 126 -2.46 1.38 -13.72
CA PRO A 126 -1.62 2.34 -13.01
C PRO A 126 -2.25 3.73 -12.87
N ALA A 127 -2.99 4.18 -13.89
CA ALA A 127 -3.61 5.51 -13.86
C ALA A 127 -4.69 5.56 -12.77
N VAL A 128 -5.49 4.49 -12.66
CA VAL A 128 -6.48 4.34 -11.59
C VAL A 128 -5.81 4.27 -10.23
N LEU A 129 -4.71 3.52 -10.08
CA LEU A 129 -3.99 3.43 -8.81
C LEU A 129 -3.42 4.77 -8.35
N ASN A 130 -2.86 5.57 -9.26
CA ASN A 130 -2.34 6.90 -8.96
C ASN A 130 -3.44 7.87 -8.49
N LEU A 131 -4.69 7.69 -8.96
CA LEU A 131 -5.82 8.48 -8.48
C LEU A 131 -6.10 8.24 -7.00
N PHE A 132 -5.88 7.04 -6.46
CA PHE A 132 -6.12 6.79 -5.03
C PHE A 132 -5.22 7.63 -4.13
N GLU A 133 -3.92 7.74 -4.44
CA GLU A 133 -3.02 8.57 -3.64
C GLU A 133 -3.37 10.05 -3.74
N MET A 134 -3.62 10.55 -4.95
CA MET A 134 -4.01 11.95 -5.18
C MET A 134 -5.34 12.28 -4.50
N SER A 135 -6.34 11.40 -4.60
CA SER A 135 -7.64 11.58 -3.96
C SER A 135 -7.54 11.50 -2.44
N ALA A 136 -6.75 10.57 -1.88
CA ALA A 136 -6.55 10.48 -0.45
C ALA A 136 -5.89 11.75 0.11
N ARG A 137 -4.84 12.24 -0.56
CA ARG A 137 -4.18 13.50 -0.21
C ARG A 137 -5.15 14.67 -0.25
N LYS A 138 -5.83 14.87 -1.38
CA LYS A 138 -6.77 15.99 -1.56
C LYS A 138 -7.88 15.95 -0.52
N TRP A 139 -8.46 14.78 -0.27
CA TRP A 139 -9.50 14.62 0.73
C TRP A 139 -9.01 14.99 2.14
N LEU A 140 -7.80 14.56 2.51
CA LEU A 140 -7.20 14.93 3.80
C LEU A 140 -6.92 16.44 3.91
N GLU A 141 -6.50 17.09 2.82
CA GLU A 141 -6.31 18.55 2.79
C GLU A 141 -7.62 19.31 2.98
N GLU A 142 -8.71 18.83 2.39
CA GLU A 142 -10.05 19.44 2.50
C GLU A 142 -10.68 19.28 3.88
N HIS A 143 -10.36 18.20 4.60
CA HIS A 143 -10.98 17.84 5.89
C HIS A 143 -10.02 17.95 7.07
N LYS A 144 -8.84 18.57 6.89
CA LYS A 144 -7.82 18.68 7.95
C LYS A 144 -8.30 19.44 9.18
N ASP A 145 -9.36 20.24 9.07
CA ASP A 145 -9.93 21.05 10.14
C ASP A 145 -11.20 20.42 10.74
N ASP A 146 -11.64 19.25 10.23
CA ASP A 146 -12.78 18.51 10.77
C ASP A 146 -12.44 18.02 12.18
N LYS A 147 -13.18 18.53 13.17
CA LYS A 147 -13.11 18.05 14.55
C LYS A 147 -14.28 17.10 14.84
N ASP A 148 -14.07 16.21 15.79
CA ASP A 148 -15.15 15.39 16.32
C ASP A 148 -16.03 16.27 17.23
N ASP A 149 -17.30 16.45 16.90
CA ASP A 149 -18.32 17.13 17.73
C ASP A 149 -18.69 16.32 19.01
N TYR A 150 -17.86 15.35 19.40
CA TYR A 150 -18.14 14.47 20.53
C TYR A 150 -17.99 15.14 21.90
N GLU A 151 -17.29 16.29 21.99
CA GLU A 151 -17.20 17.05 23.25
C GLU A 151 -18.42 17.96 23.50
N SER A 152 -19.23 18.26 22.48
CA SER A 152 -20.42 19.13 22.60
C SER A 152 -21.69 18.41 23.11
N ARG A 153 -21.58 17.12 23.46
CA ARG A 153 -22.70 16.29 23.96
C ARG A 153 -22.53 15.80 25.40
N LYS A 154 -21.61 16.40 26.16
CA LYS A 154 -21.35 16.06 27.56
C LYS A 154 -21.81 17.10 28.58
N ASP A 155 -22.45 18.19 28.15
CA ASP A 155 -23.03 19.20 29.05
C ASP A 155 -24.55 19.30 28.88
#